data_AF-H1KC47-F1
#
_entry.id   AF-H1KC47-F1
#
_cell.length_a   1.000
_cell.length_b   1.000
_cell.length_c   1.000
_cell.angle_alpha   90.00
_cell.angle_beta   90.00
_cell.angle_gamma   90.00
#
_symmetry.space_group_name_H-M   'P 1'
#
loop_
_entity.id
_entity.type
_entity.pdbx_description
1 polymer ?
#
loop_
_entity_poly.entity_id
_entity_poly.type
_entity_poly.pdbx_seq_one_letter_code
_entity_poly.pdbx_strand_id
1 'polypeptide(L)'
;MPEFRFGGYLDGVPSDLKPGDARVGAALAAAPVSVGDKVITVGQAVARAVAATSRTASVALPNWTVVVADGAGNCAPADPSNPAHLNLVLGIVANAVSEGGEAQIQTIGDLVGLAPHGLTVGATLFVGTNGTLAPNPPDGAAWRQIIGKSATPYGVIASLGEASLIYAEADALLAPGGFATPCDLDRAADIAAAGYVTPAANARAFTAALAGRVPTGLPPRRGQFLRALEAMQAGNIAALAAAVPTDPGDAINTAWFHTIGVVATGQLAQFAKQVLGLTDAQIADAISSARSITE
;
A
#
# COMPACT_ATOMS: atom_id res chain seq x y z
N MET A 1 -43.30 -17.68 21.69
CA MET A 1 -41.94 -17.62 21.15
C MET A 1 -40.98 -17.89 22.29
N PRO A 2 -40.11 -18.92 22.23
CA PRO A 2 -39.16 -19.18 23.30
C PRO A 2 -38.09 -18.08 23.31
N GLU A 3 -37.95 -17.41 24.45
CA GLU A 3 -36.96 -16.37 24.70
C GLU A 3 -35.57 -17.03 24.84
N PHE A 4 -34.69 -16.79 23.86
CA PHE A 4 -33.32 -17.29 23.87
C PHE A 4 -32.52 -16.49 24.91
N ARG A 5 -32.46 -16.98 26.15
CA ARG A 5 -31.61 -16.38 27.21
C ARG A 5 -30.21 -16.94 27.08
N PHE A 6 -29.25 -16.12 26.65
CA PHE A 6 -27.82 -16.41 26.78
C PHE A 6 -27.46 -16.42 28.27
N GLY A 7 -27.62 -17.57 28.92
CA GLY A 7 -27.40 -17.78 30.36
C GLY A 7 -25.93 -17.93 30.76
N GLY A 8 -25.01 -17.29 30.04
CA GLY A 8 -23.63 -17.13 30.47
C GLY A 8 -23.40 -15.67 30.85
N TYR A 9 -23.35 -15.36 32.15
CA TYR A 9 -22.88 -14.06 32.62
C TYR A 9 -21.41 -13.91 32.17
N LEU A 10 -21.19 -13.21 31.07
CA LEU A 10 -19.88 -12.68 30.74
C LEU A 10 -19.63 -11.51 31.70
N ASP A 11 -18.74 -11.72 32.66
CA ASP A 11 -18.35 -10.70 33.63
C ASP A 11 -17.92 -9.43 32.88
N GLY A 12 -18.50 -8.28 33.23
CA GLY A 12 -18.21 -6.98 32.60
C GLY A 12 -19.10 -6.59 31.41
N VAL A 13 -20.05 -7.42 30.97
CA VAL A 13 -21.08 -7.01 30.01
C VAL A 13 -22.29 -6.43 30.77
N PRO A 14 -22.68 -5.16 30.53
CA PRO A 14 -23.85 -4.57 31.16
C PRO A 14 -25.13 -5.39 30.90
N SER A 15 -25.88 -5.70 31.96
CA SER A 15 -27.06 -6.57 31.90
C SER A 15 -28.27 -5.92 31.22
N ASP A 16 -28.21 -4.61 30.92
CA ASP A 16 -29.24 -3.86 30.20
C ASP A 16 -29.13 -3.99 28.66
N LEU A 17 -28.06 -4.62 28.15
CA LEU A 17 -27.83 -4.75 26.72
C LEU A 17 -28.73 -5.81 26.10
N LYS A 18 -29.48 -5.40 25.07
CA LYS A 18 -30.38 -6.27 24.30
C LYS A 18 -29.71 -6.71 22.99
N PRO A 19 -30.04 -7.91 22.45
CA PRO A 19 -29.62 -8.29 21.11
C PRO A 19 -29.99 -7.22 20.07
N GLY A 20 -29.01 -6.79 19.27
CA GLY A 20 -29.18 -5.72 18.27
C GLY A 20 -28.82 -4.30 18.74
N ASP A 21 -28.46 -4.11 20.01
CA ASP A 21 -27.96 -2.82 20.50
C ASP A 21 -26.50 -2.60 20.02
N ALA A 22 -26.22 -1.43 19.44
CA ALA A 22 -24.90 -1.07 18.92
C ALA A 22 -23.79 -1.13 20.00
N ARG A 23 -24.16 -1.01 21.27
CA ARG A 23 -23.23 -1.11 22.42
C ARG A 23 -22.79 -2.56 22.70
N VAL A 24 -23.51 -3.57 22.22
CA VAL A 24 -23.19 -5.00 22.42
C VAL A 24 -21.83 -5.34 21.82
N GLY A 25 -21.50 -4.80 20.64
CA GLY A 25 -20.21 -5.06 20.00
C GLY A 25 -19.03 -4.53 20.83
N ALA A 26 -19.15 -3.32 21.37
CA ALA A 26 -18.13 -2.72 22.22
C ALA A 26 -18.00 -3.43 23.59
N ALA A 27 -19.13 -3.77 24.21
CA ALA A 27 -19.15 -4.50 25.48
C ALA A 27 -18.58 -5.92 25.33
N LEU A 28 -18.92 -6.61 24.24
CA LEU A 28 -18.36 -7.93 23.94
C LEU A 28 -16.85 -7.84 23.66
N ALA A 29 -16.39 -6.84 22.89
CA ALA A 29 -14.97 -6.64 22.63
C ALA A 29 -14.15 -6.29 23.89
N ALA A 30 -14.77 -5.67 24.90
CA ALA A 30 -14.14 -5.33 26.17
C ALA A 30 -14.20 -6.46 27.21
N ALA A 31 -15.05 -7.47 26.99
CA ALA A 31 -15.22 -8.57 27.94
C ALA A 31 -13.89 -9.32 28.17
N PRO A 32 -13.52 -9.62 29.41
CA PRO A 32 -12.33 -10.39 29.72
C PRO A 32 -12.49 -11.85 29.27
N VAL A 33 -11.41 -12.42 28.74
CA VAL A 33 -11.28 -13.82 28.36
C VAL A 33 -9.90 -14.33 28.74
N SER A 34 -9.83 -15.53 29.28
CA SER A 34 -8.56 -16.19 29.61
C SER A 34 -7.98 -16.85 28.37
N VAL A 35 -6.74 -16.48 28.02
CA VAL A 35 -5.95 -17.10 26.93
C VAL A 35 -4.61 -17.53 27.52
N GLY A 36 -4.46 -18.84 27.76
CA GLY A 36 -3.36 -19.38 28.55
C GLY A 36 -3.40 -18.85 29.99
N ASP A 37 -2.26 -18.37 30.49
CA ASP A 37 -2.10 -17.85 31.86
C ASP A 37 -2.47 -16.36 32.01
N LYS A 38 -3.03 -15.73 30.98
CA LYS A 38 -3.35 -14.29 30.97
C LYS A 38 -4.83 -14.04 30.70
N VAL A 39 -5.38 -13.03 31.38
CA VAL A 39 -6.70 -12.48 31.08
C VAL A 39 -6.51 -11.28 30.14
N ILE A 40 -7.09 -11.35 28.94
CA ILE A 40 -7.10 -10.28 27.93
C ILE A 40 -8.55 -9.96 27.54
N THR A 41 -8.81 -8.93 26.74
CA THR A 41 -10.18 -8.71 26.24
C THR A 41 -10.50 -9.61 25.05
N VAL A 42 -11.77 -9.93 24.81
CA VAL A 42 -12.22 -10.67 23.63
C VAL A 42 -11.79 -9.96 22.34
N GLY A 43 -11.85 -8.63 22.30
CA GLY A 43 -11.36 -7.85 21.16
C GLY A 43 -9.87 -8.04 20.92
N GLN A 44 -9.06 -8.12 21.97
CA GLN A 44 -7.63 -8.43 21.88
C GLN A 44 -7.38 -9.88 21.48
N ALA A 45 -8.18 -10.83 21.98
CA ALA A 45 -8.08 -12.23 21.62
C ALA A 45 -8.44 -12.46 20.14
N VAL A 46 -9.50 -11.81 19.66
CA VAL A 46 -9.92 -11.85 18.25
C VAL A 46 -8.88 -11.16 17.38
N ALA A 47 -8.38 -9.98 17.75
CA ALA A 47 -7.33 -9.31 16.99
C ALA A 47 -6.06 -10.17 16.87
N ARG A 48 -5.68 -10.89 17.94
CA ARG A 48 -4.57 -11.85 17.93
C ARG A 48 -4.86 -13.07 17.05
N ALA A 49 -6.07 -13.60 17.12
CA ALA A 49 -6.51 -14.74 16.30
C ALA A 49 -6.61 -14.40 14.80
N VAL A 50 -6.98 -13.16 14.47
CA VAL A 50 -7.06 -12.68 13.08
C VAL A 50 -5.66 -12.34 12.52
N ALA A 51 -4.71 -12.01 13.39
CA ALA A 51 -3.32 -11.70 13.02
C ALA A 51 -2.39 -12.93 12.92
N ALA A 52 -2.86 -14.10 13.36
CA ALA A 52 -2.12 -15.35 13.30
C ALA A 52 -2.86 -16.36 12.41
N THR A 53 -2.17 -16.94 11.44
CA THR A 53 -2.69 -18.05 10.61
C THR A 53 -1.85 -19.29 10.86
N SER A 54 -2.47 -20.47 10.83
CA SER A 54 -1.71 -21.72 10.88
C SER A 54 -1.60 -22.39 9.52
N ARG A 55 -0.42 -22.96 9.25
CA ARG A 55 -0.09 -23.72 8.04
C ARG A 55 0.83 -24.88 8.41
N THR A 56 0.72 -25.97 7.66
CA THR A 56 1.67 -27.08 7.79
C THR A 56 3.01 -26.67 7.20
N ALA A 57 4.12 -26.96 7.88
CA ALA A 57 5.46 -26.69 7.39
C ALA A 57 5.87 -27.77 6.37
N SER A 58 6.17 -27.39 5.13
CA SER A 58 6.63 -28.34 4.10
C SER A 58 8.11 -28.72 4.24
N VAL A 59 8.84 -28.01 5.09
CA VAL A 59 10.21 -28.31 5.51
C VAL A 59 10.38 -27.86 6.96
N ALA A 60 11.37 -28.40 7.68
CA ALA A 60 11.68 -27.92 9.02
C ALA A 60 11.99 -26.41 9.03
N LEU A 61 11.30 -25.68 9.89
CA LEU A 61 11.45 -24.23 10.08
C LEU A 61 12.26 -23.96 11.34
N PRO A 62 13.39 -23.24 11.25
CA PRO A 62 14.10 -22.73 12.42
C PRO A 62 13.26 -21.70 13.22
N ASN A 63 13.74 -21.33 14.41
CA ASN A 63 13.18 -20.18 15.12
C ASN A 63 13.32 -18.91 14.27
N TRP A 64 12.34 -18.00 14.37
CA TRP A 64 12.35 -16.71 13.68
C TRP A 64 12.49 -16.83 12.16
N THR A 65 11.56 -17.57 11.55
CA THR A 65 11.53 -17.81 10.11
C THR A 65 10.38 -17.06 9.45
N VAL A 66 10.69 -16.24 8.46
CA VAL A 66 9.72 -15.70 7.50
C VAL A 66 9.34 -16.79 6.53
N VAL A 67 8.04 -16.97 6.31
CA VAL A 67 7.52 -18.04 5.47
C VAL A 67 6.68 -17.52 4.31
N VAL A 68 6.70 -18.27 3.22
CA VAL A 68 5.88 -18.08 2.02
C VAL A 68 4.98 -19.30 1.81
N ALA A 69 3.96 -19.15 0.96
CA ALA A 69 3.18 -20.30 0.52
C ALA A 69 3.99 -21.15 -0.48
N ASP A 70 4.00 -22.47 -0.31
CA ASP A 70 4.74 -23.40 -1.19
C ASP A 70 3.96 -23.82 -2.47
N GLY A 71 2.80 -23.21 -2.70
CA GLY A 71 1.89 -23.54 -3.81
C GLY A 71 0.95 -24.72 -3.55
N ALA A 72 1.26 -25.61 -2.60
CA ALA A 72 0.38 -26.72 -2.17
C ALA A 72 -0.52 -26.32 -0.97
N GLY A 73 -0.40 -25.08 -0.51
CA GLY A 73 -1.12 -24.57 0.66
C GLY A 73 -0.38 -24.80 1.99
N ASN A 74 0.84 -25.33 1.95
CA ASN A 74 1.74 -25.39 3.11
C ASN A 74 2.62 -24.14 3.13
N CYS A 75 3.47 -24.04 4.15
CA CYS A 75 4.45 -22.96 4.27
C CYS A 75 5.89 -23.47 4.17
N ALA A 76 6.74 -22.69 3.49
CA ALA A 76 8.17 -22.91 3.35
C ALA A 76 8.93 -21.61 3.70
N PRO A 77 10.23 -21.68 4.04
CA PRO A 77 11.04 -20.49 4.25
C PRO A 77 11.03 -19.57 3.02
N ALA A 78 10.89 -18.27 3.27
CA ALA A 78 10.96 -17.27 2.21
C ALA A 78 12.37 -17.22 1.61
N ASP A 79 12.47 -16.85 0.33
CA ASP A 79 13.76 -16.67 -0.33
C ASP A 79 13.72 -15.40 -1.19
N PRO A 80 14.42 -14.33 -0.79
CA PRO A 80 14.43 -13.08 -1.53
C PRO A 80 15.17 -13.15 -2.86
N SER A 81 15.95 -14.21 -3.12
CA SER A 81 16.59 -14.46 -4.42
C SER A 81 15.64 -15.10 -5.44
N ASN A 82 14.55 -15.73 -4.98
CA ASN A 82 13.54 -16.35 -5.84
C ASN A 82 12.43 -15.33 -6.17
N PRO A 83 12.30 -14.86 -7.44
CA PRO A 83 11.26 -13.92 -7.82
C PRO A 83 9.84 -14.49 -7.65
N ALA A 84 9.68 -15.81 -7.67
CA ALA A 84 8.38 -16.44 -7.46
C ALA A 84 7.85 -16.25 -6.03
N HIS A 85 8.71 -15.91 -5.06
CA HIS A 85 8.32 -15.65 -3.68
C HIS A 85 7.88 -14.19 -3.45
N LEU A 86 8.04 -13.30 -4.44
CA LEU A 86 7.59 -11.92 -4.38
C LEU A 86 6.08 -11.87 -4.09
N ASN A 87 5.68 -11.06 -3.11
CA ASN A 87 4.29 -10.90 -2.67
C ASN A 87 3.60 -12.18 -2.15
N LEU A 88 4.36 -13.25 -1.87
CA LEU A 88 3.85 -14.49 -1.28
C LEU A 88 4.22 -14.69 0.19
N VAL A 89 4.85 -13.69 0.81
CA VAL A 89 5.20 -13.75 2.24
C VAL A 89 3.93 -13.78 3.08
N LEU A 90 3.77 -14.85 3.84
CA LEU A 90 2.64 -15.06 4.73
C LEU A 90 2.85 -14.40 6.08
N GLY A 91 4.08 -14.40 6.61
CA GLY A 91 4.40 -13.81 7.90
C GLY A 91 5.60 -14.44 8.58
N ILE A 92 5.70 -14.28 9.90
CA ILE A 92 6.84 -14.71 10.72
C ILE A 92 6.41 -15.84 11.67
N VAL A 93 7.22 -16.89 11.73
CA VAL A 93 7.12 -17.99 12.70
C VAL A 93 8.20 -17.80 13.76
N ALA A 94 7.80 -17.65 15.02
CA ALA A 94 8.75 -17.37 16.10
C ALA A 94 9.53 -18.61 16.59
N ASN A 95 8.87 -19.77 16.61
CA ASN A 95 9.39 -21.00 17.20
C ASN A 95 9.68 -22.04 16.12
N ALA A 96 10.68 -22.88 16.35
CA ALA A 96 11.04 -23.94 15.43
C ALA A 96 9.89 -24.96 15.27
N VAL A 97 9.71 -25.42 14.04
CA VAL A 97 8.66 -26.38 13.67
C VAL A 97 9.31 -27.48 12.83
N SER A 98 9.04 -28.75 13.16
CA SER A 98 9.48 -29.87 12.33
C SER A 98 8.70 -29.90 11.02
N GLU A 99 9.26 -30.53 9.99
CA GLU A 99 8.51 -30.83 8.76
C GLU A 99 7.21 -31.57 9.08
N GLY A 100 6.12 -31.20 8.41
CA GLY A 100 4.77 -31.70 8.67
C GLY A 100 4.10 -31.14 9.94
N GLY A 101 4.82 -30.34 10.74
CA GLY A 101 4.28 -29.69 11.93
C GLY A 101 3.44 -28.46 11.59
N GLU A 102 2.56 -28.05 12.51
CA GLU A 102 1.75 -26.85 12.38
C GLU A 102 2.55 -25.60 12.79
N ALA A 103 2.80 -24.71 11.83
CA ALA A 103 3.47 -23.44 12.05
C ALA A 103 2.44 -22.33 12.33
N GLN A 104 2.64 -21.62 13.44
CA GLN A 104 1.88 -20.41 13.79
C GLN A 104 2.55 -19.20 13.15
N ILE A 105 1.86 -18.57 12.20
CA ILE A 105 2.39 -17.49 11.36
C ILE A 105 1.75 -16.17 11.78
N GLN A 106 2.55 -15.23 12.26
CA GLN A 106 2.09 -13.89 12.62
C GLN A 106 2.28 -12.92 11.46
N THR A 107 1.22 -12.17 11.13
CA THR A 107 1.24 -11.16 10.05
C THR A 107 1.36 -9.74 10.58
N ILE A 108 0.85 -9.46 11.78
CA ILE A 108 0.88 -8.13 12.39
C ILE A 108 0.91 -8.18 13.92
N GLY A 109 1.55 -7.22 14.56
CA GLY A 109 1.55 -7.03 16.02
C GLY A 109 2.71 -7.73 16.74
N ASP A 110 2.63 -7.77 18.06
CA ASP A 110 3.70 -8.29 18.90
C ASP A 110 3.84 -9.81 18.78
N LEU A 111 5.02 -10.26 18.37
CA LEU A 111 5.41 -11.66 18.28
C LEU A 111 6.52 -11.96 19.28
N VAL A 112 6.33 -12.98 20.11
CA VAL A 112 7.29 -13.41 21.12
C VAL A 112 7.70 -14.85 20.86
N GLY A 113 9.01 -15.10 20.80
CA GLY A 113 9.58 -16.43 20.61
C GLY A 113 10.26 -16.98 21.86
N LEU A 114 10.47 -18.30 21.89
CA LEU A 114 11.15 -18.99 22.98
C LEU A 114 12.68 -18.84 22.94
N ALA A 115 13.24 -18.54 21.78
CA ALA A 115 14.67 -18.33 21.56
C ALA A 115 14.95 -16.86 21.21
N PRO A 116 16.14 -16.33 21.52
CA PRO A 116 16.51 -15.00 21.06
C PRO A 116 16.76 -15.00 19.54
N HIS A 117 16.37 -13.93 18.85
CA HIS A 117 16.62 -13.79 17.42
C HIS A 117 18.03 -13.22 17.09
N GLY A 118 18.78 -12.76 18.09
CA GLY A 118 20.17 -12.33 17.94
C GLY A 118 20.40 -11.02 17.16
N LEU A 119 19.35 -10.21 16.94
CA LEU A 119 19.43 -8.95 16.21
C LEU A 119 19.39 -7.76 17.17
N THR A 120 19.94 -6.63 16.73
CA THR A 120 19.93 -5.39 17.51
C THR A 120 18.50 -4.91 17.75
N VAL A 121 18.18 -4.64 19.02
CA VAL A 121 16.88 -4.06 19.40
C VAL A 121 16.68 -2.73 18.68
N GLY A 122 15.51 -2.56 18.08
CA GLY A 122 15.16 -1.40 17.30
C GLY A 122 15.54 -1.48 15.82
N ALA A 123 16.22 -2.53 15.38
CA ALA A 123 16.51 -2.74 13.96
C ALA A 123 15.24 -3.02 13.17
N THR A 124 15.12 -2.39 11.99
CA THR A 124 14.16 -2.80 10.96
C THR A 124 14.58 -4.15 10.42
N LEU A 125 13.61 -5.03 10.22
CA LEU A 125 13.85 -6.41 9.82
C LEU A 125 13.34 -6.64 8.40
N PHE A 126 14.16 -7.31 7.61
CA PHE A 126 13.90 -7.72 6.23
C PHE A 126 13.85 -9.23 6.12
N VAL A 127 13.26 -9.71 5.01
CA VAL A 127 13.35 -11.11 4.60
C VAL A 127 14.79 -11.42 4.22
N GLY A 128 15.42 -12.32 4.98
CA GLY A 128 16.73 -12.88 4.71
C GLY A 128 16.66 -14.19 3.93
N THR A 129 17.83 -14.68 3.51
CA THR A 129 17.97 -15.98 2.84
C THR A 129 17.41 -17.10 3.73
N ASN A 130 16.74 -18.09 3.13
CA ASN A 130 16.08 -19.19 3.85
C ASN A 130 15.13 -18.71 4.97
N GLY A 131 14.45 -17.59 4.76
CA GLY A 131 13.47 -17.03 5.67
C GLY A 131 14.06 -16.43 6.93
N THR A 132 15.38 -16.28 7.05
CA THR A 132 15.98 -15.65 8.23
C THR A 132 15.53 -14.20 8.39
N LEU A 133 15.51 -13.68 9.62
CA LEU A 133 15.33 -12.25 9.84
C LEU A 133 16.67 -11.55 9.65
N ALA A 134 16.75 -10.58 8.74
CA ALA A 134 17.98 -9.86 8.44
C ALA A 134 17.83 -8.35 8.73
N PRO A 135 18.87 -7.67 9.25
CA PRO A 135 18.82 -6.22 9.47
C PRO A 135 18.96 -5.41 8.17
N ASN A 136 19.42 -6.07 7.09
CA ASN A 136 19.53 -5.52 5.75
C ASN A 136 19.07 -6.57 4.74
N PRO A 137 18.60 -6.18 3.53
CA PRO A 137 18.35 -7.13 2.44
C PRO A 137 19.62 -7.94 2.11
N PRO A 138 19.52 -9.25 1.83
CA PRO A 138 20.67 -10.05 1.42
C PRO A 138 21.25 -9.62 0.08
N ASP A 139 22.57 -9.82 -0.09
CA ASP A 139 23.22 -9.68 -1.39
C ASP A 139 22.63 -10.67 -2.39
N GLY A 140 22.37 -10.21 -3.62
CA GLY A 140 21.77 -11.05 -4.68
C GLY A 140 20.27 -11.29 -4.52
N ALA A 141 19.60 -10.60 -3.59
CA ALA A 141 18.14 -10.58 -3.52
C ALA A 141 17.53 -9.99 -4.80
N ALA A 142 16.56 -10.67 -5.38
CA ALA A 142 15.74 -10.16 -6.48
C ALA A 142 14.68 -9.16 -5.98
N TRP A 143 14.30 -9.27 -4.70
CA TRP A 143 13.32 -8.40 -4.06
C TRP A 143 13.63 -8.19 -2.57
N ARG A 144 13.07 -7.14 -2.00
CA ARG A 144 13.14 -6.84 -0.57
C ARG A 144 11.76 -6.58 0.00
N GLN A 145 11.53 -7.02 1.23
CA GLN A 145 10.32 -6.71 1.99
C GLN A 145 10.68 -6.50 3.45
N ILE A 146 10.09 -5.46 4.04
CA ILE A 146 10.16 -5.22 5.47
C ILE A 146 9.13 -6.12 6.14
N ILE A 147 9.54 -6.82 7.19
CA ILE A 147 8.67 -7.74 7.94
C ILE A 147 8.29 -7.21 9.32
N GLY A 148 9.00 -6.20 9.83
CA GLY A 148 8.75 -5.64 11.15
C GLY A 148 9.98 -4.99 11.76
N LYS A 149 9.98 -4.90 13.09
CA LYS A 149 11.04 -4.30 13.89
C LYS A 149 11.37 -5.17 15.10
N SER A 150 12.66 -5.31 15.43
CA SER A 150 13.04 -5.93 16.70
C SER A 150 12.65 -5.01 17.86
N ALA A 151 11.92 -5.54 18.83
CA ALA A 151 11.48 -4.81 20.02
C ALA A 151 12.25 -5.23 21.27
N THR A 152 12.57 -6.51 21.41
CA THR A 152 13.42 -7.08 22.46
C THR A 152 14.19 -8.26 21.86
N PRO A 153 15.22 -8.81 22.52
CA PRO A 153 15.93 -9.99 21.99
C PRO A 153 15.04 -11.21 21.68
N TYR A 154 13.85 -11.27 22.30
CA TYR A 154 12.86 -12.35 22.14
C TYR A 154 11.57 -11.88 21.46
N GLY A 155 11.52 -10.63 20.99
CA GLY A 155 10.28 -9.97 20.60
C GLY A 155 10.44 -9.16 19.33
N VAL A 156 9.57 -9.41 18.36
CA VAL A 156 9.46 -8.68 17.10
C VAL A 156 8.07 -8.08 17.01
N ILE A 157 7.98 -6.82 16.60
CA ILE A 157 6.71 -6.23 16.18
C ILE A 157 6.57 -6.56 14.69
N ALA A 158 5.75 -7.56 14.38
CA ALA A 158 5.44 -7.95 13.02
C ALA A 158 4.61 -6.84 12.34
N SER A 159 5.04 -6.44 11.15
CA SER A 159 4.33 -5.48 10.31
C SER A 159 4.82 -5.71 8.89
N LEU A 160 4.16 -6.61 8.17
CA LEU A 160 4.51 -6.92 6.79
C LEU A 160 4.29 -5.69 5.90
N GLY A 161 5.39 -5.11 5.42
CA GLY A 161 5.38 -4.08 4.40
C GLY A 161 5.20 -4.67 3.00
N GLU A 162 5.15 -3.81 2.00
CA GLU A 162 5.09 -4.22 0.59
C GLU A 162 6.44 -4.76 0.12
N ALA A 163 6.43 -5.81 -0.71
CA ALA A 163 7.63 -6.31 -1.34
C ALA A 163 7.97 -5.48 -2.59
N SER A 164 9.24 -5.13 -2.77
CA SER A 164 9.72 -4.33 -3.89
C SER A 164 10.84 -5.04 -4.63
N LEU A 165 10.80 -5.01 -5.97
CA LEU A 165 11.87 -5.54 -6.82
C LEU A 165 13.14 -4.69 -6.71
N ILE A 166 14.29 -5.36 -6.72
CA ILE A 166 15.60 -4.72 -6.79
C ILE A 166 16.03 -4.76 -8.26
N TYR A 167 15.86 -3.65 -8.98
CA TYR A 167 16.27 -3.57 -10.39
C TYR A 167 17.76 -3.20 -10.48
N ALA A 168 18.54 -4.05 -11.17
CA ALA A 168 19.99 -3.91 -11.29
C ALA A 168 20.47 -2.59 -11.93
N GLU A 169 19.64 -1.88 -12.70
CA GLU A 169 20.05 -0.66 -13.42
C GLU A 169 19.72 0.66 -12.69
N ALA A 170 18.83 0.64 -11.68
CA ALA A 170 18.53 1.84 -10.88
C ALA A 170 19.48 2.00 -9.67
N ASP A 171 20.14 0.92 -9.26
CA ASP A 171 21.01 0.85 -8.08
C ASP A 171 22.50 1.12 -8.36
N ALA A 172 22.90 1.44 -9.60
CA ALA A 172 24.24 1.98 -9.86
C ALA A 172 24.49 3.33 -9.13
N LEU A 173 23.43 3.96 -8.61
CA LEU A 173 23.48 5.15 -7.75
C LEU A 173 23.48 4.86 -6.24
N LEU A 174 23.38 3.59 -5.83
CA LEU A 174 23.40 3.17 -4.43
C LEU A 174 24.61 2.27 -4.18
N ALA A 175 25.71 2.87 -3.72
CA ALA A 175 26.92 2.16 -3.34
C ALA A 175 26.68 1.17 -2.18
N PRO A 176 27.54 0.14 -2.01
CA PRO A 176 27.41 -0.88 -0.97
C PRO A 176 27.38 -0.23 0.41
N GLY A 177 26.22 -0.26 1.08
CA GLY A 177 26.01 0.42 2.36
C GLY A 177 24.61 0.99 2.60
N GLY A 178 23.74 1.07 1.58
CA GLY A 178 22.28 1.17 1.77
C GLY A 178 21.70 2.41 2.46
N PHE A 179 22.53 3.37 2.87
CA PHE A 179 22.14 4.75 3.12
C PHE A 179 23.04 5.67 2.30
N ALA A 180 22.52 6.86 1.95
CA ALA A 180 23.32 7.94 1.42
C ALA A 180 24.59 8.09 2.27
N THR A 181 25.75 8.05 1.63
CA THR A 181 26.99 8.62 2.16
C THR A 181 26.61 9.92 2.88
N PRO A 182 27.08 10.20 4.12
CA PRO A 182 26.78 11.46 4.78
C PRO A 182 26.99 12.56 3.75
N CYS A 183 25.90 13.27 3.41
CA CYS A 183 26.00 14.36 2.48
C CYS A 183 26.99 15.33 3.11
N ASP A 184 27.98 15.75 2.32
CA ASP A 184 28.78 16.91 2.67
C ASP A 184 27.81 17.99 3.15
N LEU A 185 28.11 18.66 4.27
CA LEU A 185 27.16 19.57 4.91
C LEU A 185 26.71 20.68 3.95
N ASP A 186 27.53 20.98 2.95
CA ASP A 186 27.22 21.91 1.86
C ASP A 186 26.15 21.36 0.90
N ARG A 187 26.11 20.04 0.65
CA ARG A 187 25.10 19.37 -0.17
C ARG A 187 23.81 19.06 0.60
N ALA A 188 23.87 19.02 1.94
CA ALA A 188 22.71 18.93 2.81
C ALA A 188 21.80 20.17 2.69
N ALA A 189 22.40 21.36 2.55
CA ALA A 189 21.67 22.61 2.35
C ALA A 189 20.94 22.63 0.99
N ASP A 190 21.58 22.12 -0.07
CA ASP A 190 20.99 22.03 -1.40
C ASP A 190 19.84 21.00 -1.46
N ILE A 191 19.94 19.90 -0.70
CA ILE A 191 18.89 18.87 -0.63
C ILE A 191 17.74 19.30 0.30
N ALA A 192 18.02 20.02 1.39
CA ALA A 192 17.01 20.63 2.24
C ALA A 192 16.20 21.71 1.47
N ALA A 193 16.84 22.38 0.50
CA ALA A 193 16.16 23.26 -0.45
C ALA A 193 15.34 22.50 -1.52
N ALA A 194 15.67 21.23 -1.79
CA ALA A 194 15.04 20.41 -2.83
C ALA A 194 13.91 19.48 -2.36
N GLY A 195 13.70 19.31 -1.04
CA GLY A 195 12.49 18.74 -0.43
C GLY A 195 12.16 17.29 -0.82
N TYR A 196 12.51 16.30 0.02
CA TYR A 196 11.99 14.94 -0.13
C TYR A 196 10.47 14.90 0.02
N VAL A 197 9.79 14.40 -1.01
CA VAL A 197 8.34 14.25 -1.02
C VAL A 197 7.98 12.89 -0.40
N THR A 198 7.55 12.89 0.86
CA THR A 198 6.98 11.70 1.50
C THR A 198 5.75 11.19 0.72
N PRO A 199 5.35 9.90 0.77
CA PRO A 199 4.14 9.44 0.09
C PRO A 199 2.88 10.25 0.44
N ALA A 200 2.77 10.73 1.68
CA ALA A 200 1.72 11.64 2.09
C ALA A 200 1.87 13.05 1.51
N ALA A 201 3.10 13.56 1.38
CA ALA A 201 3.37 14.81 0.67
C ALA A 201 3.17 14.66 -0.85
N ASN A 202 3.36 13.46 -1.42
CA ASN A 202 3.11 13.14 -2.82
C ASN A 202 1.61 13.01 -3.04
N ALA A 203 0.87 12.38 -2.14
CA ALA A 203 -0.58 12.36 -2.17
C ALA A 203 -1.18 13.76 -2.00
N ARG A 204 -0.60 14.61 -1.12
CA ARG A 204 -1.00 16.01 -0.98
C ARG A 204 -0.59 16.87 -2.16
N ALA A 205 0.59 16.66 -2.74
CA ALA A 205 1.05 17.35 -3.94
C ALA A 205 0.26 16.89 -5.17
N PHE A 206 -0.13 15.62 -5.24
CA PHE A 206 -1.02 15.07 -6.26
C PHE A 206 -2.44 15.59 -6.06
N THR A 207 -2.93 15.70 -4.83
CA THR A 207 -4.25 16.31 -4.52
C THR A 207 -4.25 17.82 -4.74
N ALA A 208 -3.14 18.51 -4.47
CA ALA A 208 -2.97 19.94 -4.72
C ALA A 208 -2.76 20.23 -6.22
N ALA A 209 -1.99 19.40 -6.92
CA ALA A 209 -1.93 19.39 -8.39
C ALA A 209 -3.28 18.97 -9.00
N LEU A 210 -4.05 18.17 -8.24
CA LEU A 210 -5.48 17.79 -8.27
C LEU A 210 -6.49 18.94 -8.10
N ALA A 211 -6.10 20.04 -7.47
CA ALA A 211 -7.01 21.13 -7.09
C ALA A 211 -6.54 22.51 -7.60
N GLY A 212 -5.32 22.62 -8.12
CA GLY A 212 -4.70 23.88 -8.52
C GLY A 212 -4.22 23.92 -9.97
N ARG A 213 -3.38 24.93 -10.26
CA ARG A 213 -2.74 25.16 -11.56
C ARG A 213 -1.90 23.94 -11.96
N VAL A 214 -2.04 23.47 -13.20
CA VAL A 214 -1.28 22.30 -13.68
C VAL A 214 0.16 22.73 -13.99
N PRO A 215 1.18 22.01 -13.48
CA PRO A 215 2.59 22.29 -13.79
C PRO A 215 2.88 22.31 -15.30
N THR A 216 3.85 23.11 -15.73
CA THR A 216 4.19 23.34 -17.15
C THR A 216 4.67 22.10 -17.93
N GLY A 217 4.98 20.99 -17.25
CA GLY A 217 5.33 19.70 -17.85
C GLY A 217 4.19 18.68 -17.96
N LEU A 218 3.01 18.97 -17.40
CA LEU A 218 1.87 18.04 -17.39
C LEU A 218 0.78 18.49 -18.38
N PRO A 219 0.03 17.54 -18.97
CA PRO A 219 -1.14 17.88 -19.78
C PRO A 219 -2.23 18.51 -18.90
N PRO A 220 -2.91 19.58 -19.34
CA PRO A 220 -4.05 20.14 -18.63
C PRO A 220 -5.19 19.13 -18.54
N ARG A 221 -6.06 19.30 -17.55
CA ARG A 221 -7.23 18.44 -17.39
C ARG A 221 -8.29 18.73 -18.42
N ARG A 222 -9.20 17.78 -18.59
CA ARG A 222 -10.36 17.91 -19.49
C ARG A 222 -11.18 19.17 -19.20
N GLY A 223 -11.59 19.43 -17.97
CA GLY A 223 -12.43 20.58 -17.64
C GLY A 223 -11.71 21.91 -17.92
N GLN A 224 -10.42 22.00 -17.59
CA GLN A 224 -9.57 23.14 -17.92
C GLN A 224 -9.45 23.38 -19.43
N PHE A 225 -9.23 22.32 -20.20
CA PHE A 225 -9.16 22.39 -21.67
C PHE A 225 -10.49 22.87 -22.26
N LEU A 226 -11.62 22.31 -21.82
CA LEU A 226 -12.94 22.73 -22.28
C LEU A 226 -13.23 24.19 -21.91
N ARG A 227 -12.87 24.65 -20.71
CA ARG A 227 -12.99 26.07 -20.31
C ARG A 227 -12.09 26.98 -21.15
N ALA A 228 -10.88 26.55 -21.49
CA ALA A 228 -10.00 27.31 -22.39
C ALA A 228 -10.62 27.45 -23.78
N LEU A 229 -11.23 26.38 -24.32
CA LEU A 229 -11.96 26.46 -25.58
C LEU A 229 -13.18 27.39 -25.50
N GLU A 230 -13.93 27.36 -24.41
CA GLU A 230 -15.07 28.28 -24.20
C GLU A 230 -14.62 29.75 -24.09
N ALA A 231 -13.45 30.00 -23.49
CA ALA A 231 -12.86 31.33 -23.42
C ALA A 231 -12.37 31.84 -24.78
N MET A 232 -11.99 30.96 -25.70
CA MET A 232 -11.65 31.33 -27.08
C MET A 232 -12.90 31.78 -27.85
N GLN A 233 -14.01 31.06 -27.70
CA GLN A 233 -15.30 31.43 -28.27
C GLN A 233 -16.44 30.78 -27.49
N ALA A 234 -17.40 31.60 -27.05
CA ALA A 234 -18.58 31.13 -26.35
C ALA A 234 -19.39 30.16 -27.23
N GLY A 235 -19.86 29.06 -26.63
CA GLY A 235 -20.60 28.00 -27.30
C GLY A 235 -19.76 26.84 -27.81
N ASN A 236 -18.43 26.92 -27.73
CA ASN A 236 -17.53 25.84 -28.15
C ASN A 236 -17.81 24.54 -27.39
N ILE A 237 -18.07 24.58 -26.08
CA ILE A 237 -18.39 23.37 -25.30
C ILE A 237 -19.71 22.75 -25.79
N ALA A 238 -20.72 23.57 -26.07
CA ALA A 238 -22.02 23.09 -26.54
C ALA A 238 -21.92 22.45 -27.94
N ALA A 239 -21.15 23.06 -28.84
CA ALA A 239 -20.89 22.51 -30.17
C ALA A 239 -20.17 21.16 -30.09
N LEU A 240 -19.16 21.03 -29.22
CA LEU A 240 -18.47 19.77 -29.00
C LEU A 240 -19.40 18.71 -28.42
N ALA A 241 -20.15 19.05 -27.37
CA ALA A 241 -21.08 18.13 -26.72
C ALA A 241 -22.14 17.60 -27.68
N ALA A 242 -22.64 18.45 -28.60
CA ALA A 242 -23.60 18.06 -29.62
C ALA A 242 -23.01 17.12 -30.69
N ALA A 243 -21.69 17.14 -30.89
CA ALA A 243 -20.99 16.31 -31.87
C ALA A 243 -20.47 14.98 -31.30
N VAL A 244 -20.59 14.73 -29.99
CA VAL A 244 -20.15 13.47 -29.38
C VAL A 244 -21.07 12.32 -29.82
N PRO A 245 -20.53 11.22 -30.39
CA PRO A 245 -21.33 10.06 -30.76
C PRO A 245 -22.05 9.46 -29.54
N THR A 246 -23.27 8.95 -29.73
CA THR A 246 -24.06 8.36 -28.64
C THR A 246 -23.60 6.95 -28.23
N ASP A 247 -22.82 6.28 -29.08
CA ASP A 247 -22.27 4.95 -28.79
C ASP A 247 -21.16 5.05 -27.72
N PRO A 248 -21.31 4.42 -26.54
CA PRO A 248 -20.29 4.42 -25.50
C PRO A 248 -18.98 3.73 -25.93
N GLY A 249 -19.04 2.82 -26.92
CA GLY A 249 -17.86 2.14 -27.46
C GLY A 249 -17.03 3.01 -28.42
N ASP A 250 -17.58 4.15 -28.86
CA ASP A 250 -16.88 5.07 -29.75
C ASP A 250 -15.69 5.74 -29.02
N ALA A 251 -14.55 5.81 -29.70
CA ALA A 251 -13.33 6.37 -29.15
C ALA A 251 -13.48 7.86 -28.77
N ILE A 252 -14.32 8.62 -29.50
CA ILE A 252 -14.63 10.02 -29.19
C ILE A 252 -15.50 10.11 -27.95
N ASN A 253 -16.52 9.27 -27.81
CA ASN A 253 -17.36 9.23 -26.61
C ASN A 253 -16.51 8.88 -25.37
N THR A 254 -15.67 7.84 -25.49
CA THR A 254 -14.74 7.44 -24.43
C THR A 254 -13.79 8.59 -24.06
N ALA A 255 -13.15 9.21 -25.05
CA ALA A 255 -12.25 10.35 -24.81
C ALA A 255 -12.98 11.54 -24.16
N TRP A 256 -14.22 11.83 -24.59
CA TRP A 256 -15.03 12.91 -24.05
C TRP A 256 -15.34 12.73 -22.57
N PHE A 257 -15.67 11.53 -22.11
CA PHE A 257 -16.04 11.29 -20.71
C PHE A 257 -14.87 10.90 -19.80
N HIS A 258 -13.81 10.28 -20.34
CA HIS A 258 -12.78 9.62 -19.53
C HIS A 258 -11.36 10.17 -19.69
N THR A 259 -11.13 11.17 -20.55
CA THR A 259 -9.78 11.79 -20.66
C THR A 259 -9.42 12.52 -19.36
N ILE A 260 -8.30 12.11 -18.74
CA ILE A 260 -7.77 12.75 -17.53
C ILE A 260 -6.82 13.91 -17.88
N GLY A 261 -6.01 13.75 -18.94
CA GLY A 261 -5.06 14.76 -19.42
C GLY A 261 -5.14 14.94 -20.93
N VAL A 262 -5.18 16.19 -21.39
CA VAL A 262 -5.29 16.54 -22.81
C VAL A 262 -3.90 16.86 -23.39
N VAL A 263 -3.50 16.10 -24.41
CA VAL A 263 -2.31 16.38 -25.23
C VAL A 263 -2.73 16.70 -26.66
N ALA A 264 -1.93 17.48 -27.40
CA ALA A 264 -2.29 17.99 -28.72
C ALA A 264 -2.62 16.87 -29.72
N THR A 265 -1.92 15.74 -29.66
CA THR A 265 -2.13 14.56 -30.51
C THR A 265 -3.22 13.62 -30.00
N GLY A 266 -3.81 13.90 -28.83
CA GLY A 266 -4.80 13.05 -28.18
C GLY A 266 -6.18 13.15 -28.83
N GLN A 267 -6.99 12.10 -28.68
CA GLN A 267 -8.31 11.98 -29.30
C GLN A 267 -9.23 13.17 -29.01
N LEU A 268 -9.29 13.63 -27.75
CA LEU A 268 -10.13 14.78 -27.38
C LEU A 268 -9.68 16.09 -28.07
N ALA A 269 -8.37 16.33 -28.17
CA ALA A 269 -7.84 17.52 -28.82
C ALA A 269 -8.05 17.49 -30.33
N GLN A 270 -7.86 16.33 -30.97
CA GLN A 270 -8.11 16.13 -32.40
C GLN A 270 -9.60 16.22 -32.73
N PHE A 271 -10.47 15.69 -31.87
CA PHE A 271 -11.91 15.87 -31.98
C PHE A 271 -12.30 17.36 -31.91
N ALA A 272 -11.78 18.09 -30.92
CA ALA A 272 -12.04 19.52 -30.80
C ALA A 272 -11.54 20.31 -32.01
N LYS A 273 -10.36 19.96 -32.51
CA LYS A 273 -9.78 20.53 -33.73
C LYS A 273 -10.72 20.37 -34.93
N GLN A 274 -11.20 19.15 -35.16
CA GLN A 274 -12.05 18.81 -36.29
C GLN A 274 -13.43 19.48 -36.20
N VAL A 275 -14.10 19.42 -35.06
CA VAL A 275 -15.46 19.96 -34.88
C VAL A 275 -15.49 21.48 -34.93
N LEU A 276 -14.49 22.14 -34.35
CA LEU A 276 -14.45 23.60 -34.25
C LEU A 276 -13.64 24.26 -35.38
N GLY A 277 -13.07 23.48 -36.31
CA GLY A 277 -12.26 23.99 -37.40
C GLY A 277 -10.97 24.71 -36.95
N LEU A 278 -10.37 24.25 -35.86
CA LEU A 278 -9.18 24.89 -35.29
C LEU A 278 -7.90 24.44 -36.01
N THR A 279 -6.91 25.32 -36.02
CA THR A 279 -5.54 25.00 -36.45
C THR A 279 -4.75 24.33 -35.34
N ASP A 280 -3.62 23.69 -35.67
CA ASP A 280 -2.73 23.09 -34.66
C ASP A 280 -2.17 24.13 -33.68
N ALA A 281 -1.90 25.35 -34.15
CA ALA A 281 -1.46 26.45 -33.32
C ALA A 281 -2.53 26.82 -32.28
N GLN A 282 -3.80 26.92 -32.69
CA GLN A 282 -4.91 27.22 -31.78
C GLN A 282 -5.13 26.12 -30.74
N ILE A 283 -4.93 24.85 -31.10
CA ILE A 283 -4.98 23.75 -30.12
C ILE A 283 -3.83 23.84 -29.12
N ALA A 284 -2.61 24.15 -29.58
CA ALA A 284 -1.46 24.35 -28.71
C ALA A 284 -1.70 25.53 -27.74
N ASP A 285 -2.26 26.63 -28.22
CA ASP A 285 -2.61 27.80 -27.42
C ASP A 285 -3.71 27.49 -26.39
N ALA A 286 -4.73 26.72 -26.77
CA ALA A 286 -5.77 26.26 -25.86
C ALA A 286 -5.20 25.38 -24.74
N ILE A 287 -4.30 24.44 -25.07
CA ILE A 287 -3.63 23.57 -24.10
C ILE A 287 -2.73 24.39 -23.15
N SER A 288 -1.98 25.35 -23.69
CA SER A 288 -1.14 26.26 -22.91
C SER A 288 -1.98 27.09 -21.94
N SER A 289 -3.07 27.67 -22.42
CA SER A 289 -4.00 28.49 -21.63
C SER A 289 -4.71 27.67 -20.56
N ALA A 290 -5.15 26.45 -20.88
CA ALA A 290 -5.85 25.56 -19.96
C ALA A 290 -5.06 25.28 -18.68
N ARG A 291 -3.73 25.17 -18.75
CA ARG A 291 -2.88 24.96 -17.57
C ARG A 291 -3.00 26.07 -16.52
N SER A 292 -3.40 27.27 -16.92
CA SER A 292 -3.60 28.42 -16.03
C SER A 292 -4.98 28.48 -15.37
N ILE A 293 -5.95 27.68 -15.82
CA ILE A 293 -7.34 27.72 -15.34
C ILE A 293 -7.48 26.81 -14.12
N THR A 294 -8.08 27.31 -13.04
CA THR A 294 -8.52 26.48 -11.89
C THR A 294 -9.93 25.96 -12.13
N GLU A 295 -10.17 24.68 -11.83
CA GLU A 295 -11.50 24.05 -11.93
C GLU A 295 -12.45 24.53 -10.84
#